data_AF-A0A371G1U3-F1
#
_entry.id   AF-A0A371G1U3-F1
#
_cell.length_a   1.000
_cell.length_b   1.000
_cell.length_c   1.000
_cell.angle_alpha   90.00
_cell.angle_beta   90.00
_cell.angle_gamma   90.00
#
_symmetry.space_group_name_H-M   'P 1'
#
loop_
_entity.id
_entity.type
_entity.pdbx_description
1 polymer ?
#
loop_
_entity_poly.entity_id
_entity_poly.type
_entity_poly.pdbx_seq_one_letter_code
_entity_poly.pdbx_strand_id
1 'polypeptide(L)'
;LRKVKAELGELSNNPQGLLLEAVHSAGYSGALAYPLLASESALNRLNGSILEEFVAHLGLNMKNFYLLLNHFSMIYRLFFDPKNQILHMLGVIFVVKGAHVAIAFEVPGGWKKEREAIVLTVLQMLMGGGGSFSAGGPGKGMHSRLYLRVLNEYQQLQSFSAFNSIFNNTGLFGIYANTSSDFVAKAVDIAAKELIAIASPGQVSHVQLQRAKESTKSAVLMNLESRMIASEDIGRQILTYGERRPVEQFLKAVDEITLIDITKIAQKIISSPLTMASYGDGNHQLINNLIQAFGLVTLIMLLPCLCLAVINVPNYESVSRKFHAK
;
A
#
# COMPACT_ATOMS: atom_id res chain seq x y z
N LEU A 1 19.52 12.79 14.20
CA LEU A 1 18.89 13.92 13.48
C LEU A 1 19.62 14.29 12.18
N ARG A 2 20.92 14.67 12.19
CA ARG A 2 21.65 15.04 10.94
C ARG A 2 21.64 13.95 9.85
N LYS A 3 21.85 12.68 10.21
CA LYS A 3 21.78 11.55 9.25
C LYS A 3 20.39 11.40 8.63
N VAL A 4 19.34 11.42 9.46
CA VAL A 4 17.94 11.35 9.01
C VAL A 4 17.61 12.49 8.04
N LYS A 5 18.11 13.71 8.29
CA LYS A 5 17.93 14.83 7.36
C LYS A 5 18.62 14.60 6.01
N ALA A 6 19.80 13.99 6.00
CA ALA A 6 20.48 13.61 4.76
C ALA A 6 19.69 12.52 4.00
N GLU A 7 19.22 11.50 4.71
CA GLU A 7 18.38 10.42 4.14
C GLU A 7 17.07 10.97 3.55
N LEU A 8 16.44 11.98 4.17
CA LEU A 8 15.27 12.67 3.61
C LEU A 8 15.57 13.36 2.28
N GLY A 9 16.78 13.92 2.14
CA GLY A 9 17.23 14.51 0.88
C GLY A 9 17.37 13.49 -0.26
N GLU A 10 17.55 12.20 0.08
CA GLU A 10 17.71 11.11 -0.88
C GLU A 10 16.38 10.39 -1.22
N LEU A 11 15.26 10.74 -0.56
CA LEU A 11 13.97 10.08 -0.78
C LEU A 11 13.45 10.19 -2.21
N SER A 12 13.82 11.25 -2.93
CA SER A 12 13.47 11.40 -4.35
C SER A 12 14.01 10.27 -5.22
N ASN A 13 15.04 9.54 -4.76
CA ASN A 13 15.61 8.40 -5.46
C ASN A 13 14.74 7.14 -5.34
N ASN A 14 13.73 7.13 -4.45
CA ASN A 14 12.77 6.05 -4.30
C ASN A 14 11.32 6.54 -4.45
N PRO A 15 10.87 6.84 -5.69
CA PRO A 15 9.53 7.36 -5.96
C PRO A 15 8.41 6.39 -5.55
N GLN A 16 8.66 5.08 -5.58
CA GLN A 16 7.68 4.08 -5.16
C GLN A 16 7.39 4.17 -3.66
N GLY A 17 8.44 4.28 -2.83
CA GLY A 17 8.28 4.44 -1.38
C GLY A 17 7.55 5.74 -1.03
N LEU A 18 7.89 6.83 -1.71
CA LEU A 18 7.24 8.13 -1.52
C LEU A 18 5.75 8.08 -1.92
N LEU A 19 5.42 7.40 -3.02
CA LEU A 19 4.03 7.23 -3.45
C LEU A 19 3.21 6.37 -2.48
N LEU A 20 3.78 5.27 -1.97
CA LEU A 20 3.09 4.45 -0.98
C LEU A 20 2.80 5.27 0.28
N GLU A 21 3.75 6.06 0.77
CA GLU A 21 3.54 6.97 1.89
C GLU A 21 2.43 8.00 1.59
N ALA A 22 2.45 8.60 0.41
CA ALA A 22 1.43 9.56 -0.02
C ALA A 22 0.04 8.91 -0.10
N VAL A 23 -0.07 7.66 -0.57
CA VAL A 23 -1.33 6.90 -0.59
C VAL A 23 -1.83 6.64 0.82
N HIS A 24 -0.96 6.31 1.78
CA HIS A 24 -1.37 6.10 3.17
C HIS A 24 -1.87 7.39 3.82
N SER A 25 -1.13 8.49 3.65
CA SER A 25 -1.49 9.80 4.19
C SER A 25 -2.78 10.36 3.56
N ALA A 26 -3.04 10.07 2.28
CA ALA A 26 -4.24 10.50 1.59
C ALA A 26 -5.45 9.59 1.84
N GLY A 27 -5.25 8.28 1.95
CA GLY A 27 -6.34 7.30 2.10
C GLY A 27 -6.89 7.22 3.52
N TYR A 28 -6.04 7.38 4.52
CA TYR A 28 -6.44 7.31 5.92
C TYR A 28 -6.61 8.68 6.56
N SER A 29 -7.36 8.73 7.66
CA SER A 29 -7.33 9.83 8.62
C SER A 29 -6.95 9.30 10.01
N GLY A 30 -6.43 10.18 10.87
CA GLY A 30 -5.99 9.82 12.22
C GLY A 30 -4.68 9.02 12.23
N ALA A 31 -4.63 7.94 13.03
CA ALA A 31 -3.40 7.23 13.34
C ALA A 31 -2.61 6.71 12.12
N LEU A 32 -3.30 6.20 11.10
CA LEU A 32 -2.68 5.64 9.90
C LEU A 32 -2.32 6.69 8.85
N ALA A 33 -2.75 7.94 9.03
CA ALA A 33 -2.41 9.06 8.17
C ALA A 33 -1.12 9.77 8.62
N TYR A 34 -0.66 9.51 9.85
CA TYR A 34 0.58 10.10 10.35
C TYR A 34 1.76 9.60 9.52
N PRO A 35 2.60 10.51 9.03
CA PRO A 35 3.71 10.12 8.18
C PRO A 35 4.73 9.33 8.97
N LEU A 36 5.18 8.20 8.40
CA LEU A 36 6.29 7.41 8.90
C LEU A 36 7.62 8.15 8.69
N LEU A 37 7.72 8.90 7.58
CA LEU A 37 8.88 9.74 7.30
C LEU A 37 8.72 11.10 7.96
N ALA A 38 9.60 11.41 8.91
CA ALA A 38 9.55 12.66 9.65
C ALA A 38 9.75 13.85 8.70
N SER A 39 8.84 14.81 8.74
CA SER A 39 9.01 16.06 8.01
C SER A 39 10.24 16.84 8.49
N GLU A 40 10.78 17.73 7.65
CA GLU A 40 11.86 18.62 8.09
C GLU A 40 11.44 19.46 9.30
N SER A 41 10.19 19.93 9.33
CA SER A 41 9.65 20.69 10.45
C SER A 41 9.52 19.85 11.73
N ALA A 42 9.15 18.57 11.62
CA ALA A 42 9.12 17.64 12.75
C ALA A 42 10.55 17.34 13.25
N LEU A 43 11.49 17.09 12.33
CA LEU A 43 12.90 16.85 12.68
C LEU A 43 13.55 18.03 13.39
N ASN A 44 13.23 19.25 12.99
CA ASN A 44 13.75 20.45 13.65
C ASN A 44 13.15 20.65 15.05
N ARG A 45 11.96 20.10 15.32
CA ARG A 45 11.32 20.13 16.65
C ARG A 45 11.77 18.99 17.57
N LEU A 46 12.24 17.87 17.02
CA LEU A 46 12.67 16.70 17.80
C LEU A 46 13.93 17.03 18.63
N ASN A 47 13.89 16.69 19.91
CA ASN A 47 15.00 16.84 20.85
C ASN A 47 15.03 15.65 21.83
N GLY A 48 16.07 15.57 22.67
CA GLY A 48 16.26 14.45 23.60
C GLY A 48 15.12 14.29 24.62
N SER A 49 14.62 15.39 25.19
CA SER A 49 13.57 15.35 26.21
C SER A 49 12.24 14.84 25.66
N ILE A 50 11.85 15.25 24.43
CA ILE A 50 10.64 14.74 23.76
C ILE A 50 10.76 13.22 23.52
N LEU A 51 11.95 12.74 23.13
CA LEU A 51 12.17 11.30 22.91
C LEU A 51 12.14 10.51 24.21
N GLU A 52 12.72 11.03 25.29
CA GLU A 52 12.67 10.42 26.61
C GLU A 52 11.23 10.34 27.15
N GLU A 53 10.46 11.43 27.02
CA GLU A 53 9.05 11.47 27.39
C GLU A 53 8.23 10.46 26.58
N PHE A 54 8.47 10.39 25.26
CA PHE A 54 7.81 9.42 24.38
C PHE A 54 8.11 7.97 24.77
N VAL A 55 9.39 7.64 25.02
CA VAL A 55 9.81 6.30 25.44
C VAL A 55 9.23 5.93 26.81
N ALA A 56 9.21 6.89 27.75
CA ALA A 56 8.61 6.71 29.07
C ALA A 56 7.09 6.47 28.98
N HIS A 57 6.39 7.23 28.13
CA HIS A 57 4.96 7.07 27.91
C HIS A 57 4.60 5.69 27.34
N LEU A 58 5.45 5.15 26.46
CA LEU A 58 5.29 3.82 25.88
C LEU A 58 5.67 2.68 26.85
N GLY A 59 6.14 3.00 28.06
CA GLY A 59 6.53 2.00 29.07
C GLY A 59 7.76 1.18 28.68
N LEU A 60 8.61 1.69 27.78
CA LEU A 60 9.82 1.01 27.33
C LEU A 60 11.03 1.45 28.18
N ASN A 61 11.79 0.49 28.70
CA ASN A 61 13.03 0.79 29.41
C ASN A 61 14.15 1.11 28.39
N MET A 62 14.93 2.18 28.58
CA MET A 62 15.92 2.68 27.59
C MET A 62 16.96 1.63 27.14
N LYS A 63 17.27 0.63 27.98
CA LYS A 63 18.13 -0.51 27.61
C LYS A 63 17.51 -1.42 26.54
N ASN A 64 16.19 -1.58 26.53
CA ASN A 64 15.47 -2.37 25.51
C ASN A 64 15.33 -1.60 24.19
N PHE A 65 15.35 -0.27 24.23
CA PHE A 65 15.27 0.59 23.05
C PHE A 65 16.52 0.49 22.15
N TYR A 66 17.72 0.44 22.73
CA TYR A 66 18.97 0.25 21.97
C TYR A 66 19.09 -1.14 21.32
N LEU A 67 18.53 -2.18 21.95
CA LEU A 67 18.42 -3.51 21.35
C LEU A 67 17.40 -3.53 20.19
N LEU A 68 16.33 -2.74 20.29
CA LEU A 68 15.35 -2.55 19.22
C LEU A 68 15.93 -1.83 17.99
N LEU A 69 16.82 -0.84 18.18
CA LEU A 69 17.42 -0.09 17.08
C LEU A 69 18.41 -0.93 16.24
N ASN A 70 19.01 -1.97 16.82
CA ASN A 70 19.92 -2.88 16.10
C ASN A 70 19.18 -3.99 15.33
N HIS A 71 17.89 -4.20 15.60
CA HIS A 71 17.04 -5.16 14.89
C HIS A 71 15.84 -4.41 14.28
N PHE A 72 15.96 -4.03 13.01
CA PHE A 72 15.03 -3.19 12.25
C PHE A 72 13.57 -3.71 12.16
N SER A 73 13.22 -4.84 12.77
CA SER A 73 11.92 -5.52 12.61
C SER A 73 10.88 -5.23 13.70
N MET A 74 11.15 -4.38 14.70
CA MET A 74 10.23 -4.18 15.84
C MET A 74 9.69 -2.75 16.03
N ILE A 75 9.60 -1.95 14.97
CA ILE A 75 9.02 -0.58 15.02
C ILE A 75 7.48 -0.59 15.19
N TYR A 76 6.81 -1.72 14.96
CA TYR A 76 5.33 -1.78 14.91
C TYR A 76 4.63 -1.61 16.27
N ARG A 77 5.32 -1.78 17.41
CA ARG A 77 4.74 -1.52 18.75
C ARG A 77 4.67 -0.03 19.11
N LEU A 78 5.39 0.84 18.40
CA LEU A 78 5.57 2.24 18.79
C LEU A 78 4.39 3.16 18.42
N PHE A 79 3.42 2.67 17.63
CA PHE A 79 2.32 3.49 17.08
C PHE A 79 0.91 3.09 17.54
N PHE A 80 0.79 2.11 18.45
CA PHE A 80 -0.52 1.62 18.88
C PHE A 80 -1.02 2.33 20.15
N ASP A 81 -1.76 3.44 19.96
CA ASP A 81 -2.72 3.92 20.95
C ASP A 81 -4.10 3.33 20.62
N PRO A 82 -4.71 2.50 21.50
CA PRO A 82 -6.03 1.92 21.29
C PRO A 82 -7.18 2.93 21.22
N LYS A 83 -6.95 4.22 21.52
CA LYS A 83 -7.99 5.26 21.50
C LYS A 83 -8.16 5.97 20.15
N ASN A 84 -7.26 5.76 19.19
CA ASN A 84 -7.37 6.46 17.90
C ASN A 84 -8.37 5.76 16.97
N GLN A 85 -9.53 6.39 16.81
CA GLN A 85 -10.50 6.03 15.77
C GLN A 85 -9.88 6.26 14.39
N ILE A 86 -9.94 5.24 13.54
CA ILE A 86 -9.49 5.29 12.14
C ILE A 86 -10.74 5.55 11.30
N LEU A 87 -10.80 6.69 10.62
CA LEU A 87 -11.78 6.95 9.56
C LEU A 87 -11.08 6.90 8.20
N HIS A 88 -11.66 6.22 7.22
CA HIS A 88 -11.26 6.35 5.82
C HIS A 88 -12.00 7.54 5.23
N MET A 89 -11.30 8.50 4.63
CA MET A 89 -11.93 9.65 3.98
C MET A 89 -11.61 9.62 2.48
N LEU A 90 -12.52 10.16 1.66
CA LEU A 90 -12.32 10.40 0.24
C LEU A 90 -11.07 11.26 0.03
N GLY A 91 -9.96 10.62 -0.38
CA GLY A 91 -8.67 11.26 -0.57
C GLY A 91 -8.21 11.17 -2.01
N VAL A 92 -8.62 12.15 -2.82
CA VAL A 92 -8.11 12.35 -4.18
C VAL A 92 -7.05 13.46 -4.14
N ILE A 93 -5.82 13.11 -4.57
CA ILE A 93 -4.70 13.95 -5.04
C ILE A 93 -3.60 14.30 -4.02
N PHE A 94 -2.41 13.73 -4.29
CA PHE A 94 -1.19 14.51 -4.45
C PHE A 94 -0.72 14.38 -5.89
N VAL A 95 -0.60 15.50 -6.58
CA VAL A 95 -0.03 15.59 -7.92
C VAL A 95 1.09 16.59 -7.81
N VAL A 96 2.30 16.07 -7.79
CA VAL A 96 3.44 16.84 -8.27
C VAL A 96 3.94 16.11 -9.49
N LYS A 97 3.18 16.34 -10.59
CA LYS A 97 3.51 15.96 -11.96
C LYS A 97 3.82 14.43 -12.11
N GLY A 98 3.99 13.88 -13.32
CA GLY A 98 4.89 12.71 -13.46
C GLY A 98 4.47 11.29 -13.81
N ALA A 99 5.55 10.55 -14.07
CA ALA A 99 5.69 9.18 -14.55
C ALA A 99 5.14 8.10 -13.61
N HIS A 100 5.00 8.40 -12.32
CA HIS A 100 4.61 7.41 -11.32
C HIS A 100 3.21 7.68 -10.77
N VAL A 101 2.36 6.66 -10.75
CA VAL A 101 1.00 6.73 -10.23
C VAL A 101 0.71 5.51 -9.37
N ALA A 102 -0.02 5.70 -8.27
CA ALA A 102 -0.59 4.64 -7.47
C ALA A 102 -2.09 4.88 -7.27
N ILE A 103 -2.90 3.87 -7.56
CA ILE A 103 -4.32 3.83 -7.22
C ILE A 103 -4.54 2.76 -6.16
N ALA A 104 -5.36 3.04 -5.16
CA ALA A 104 -5.61 2.12 -4.06
C ALA A 104 -7.01 2.26 -3.47
N PHE A 105 -7.39 1.24 -2.73
CA PHE A 105 -8.71 1.03 -2.18
C PHE A 105 -8.59 0.43 -0.78
N GLU A 106 -9.56 0.73 0.07
CA GLU A 106 -9.63 0.18 1.42
C GLU A 106 -10.09 -1.29 1.39
N VAL A 107 -9.49 -2.10 2.26
CA VAL A 107 -9.94 -3.46 2.56
C VAL A 107 -10.24 -3.57 4.05
N PRO A 108 -11.52 -3.47 4.46
CA PRO A 108 -11.85 -3.44 5.88
C PRO A 108 -11.78 -4.84 6.48
N GLY A 109 -11.03 -5.02 7.57
CA GLY A 109 -10.86 -6.29 8.24
C GLY A 109 -9.47 -6.51 8.82
N GLY A 110 -8.43 -6.12 8.07
CA GLY A 110 -7.05 -6.24 8.51
C GLY A 110 -6.63 -7.67 8.88
N TRP A 111 -5.54 -7.79 9.64
CA TRP A 111 -5.04 -9.07 10.13
C TRP A 111 -6.03 -9.81 11.04
N LYS A 112 -6.87 -9.08 11.79
CA LYS A 112 -7.90 -9.72 12.65
C LYS A 112 -8.94 -10.52 11.85
N LYS A 113 -9.22 -10.13 10.59
CA LYS A 113 -9.99 -10.96 9.65
C LYS A 113 -9.07 -11.80 8.80
N GLU A 114 -8.43 -12.78 9.43
CA GLU A 114 -7.39 -13.62 8.82
C GLU A 114 -7.78 -14.18 7.44
N ARG A 115 -8.98 -14.76 7.29
CA ARG A 115 -9.42 -15.32 5.99
C ARG A 115 -9.39 -14.26 4.89
N GLU A 116 -9.87 -13.05 5.16
CA GLU A 116 -9.82 -11.96 4.17
C GLU A 116 -8.39 -11.50 3.88
N ALA A 117 -7.52 -11.44 4.90
CA ALA A 117 -6.11 -11.08 4.74
C ALA A 117 -5.33 -12.10 3.89
N ILE A 118 -5.62 -13.39 4.05
CA ILE A 118 -5.02 -14.46 3.25
C ILE A 118 -5.53 -14.41 1.81
N VAL A 119 -6.85 -14.21 1.61
CA VAL A 119 -7.43 -14.03 0.27
C VAL A 119 -6.81 -12.80 -0.42
N LEU A 120 -6.59 -11.71 0.31
CA LEU A 120 -5.95 -10.50 -0.22
C LEU A 120 -4.50 -10.75 -0.63
N THR A 121 -3.76 -11.54 0.15
CA THR A 121 -2.37 -11.95 -0.17
C THR A 121 -2.32 -12.80 -1.44
N VAL A 122 -3.26 -13.76 -1.59
CA VAL A 122 -3.36 -14.56 -2.83
C VAL A 122 -3.79 -13.69 -4.01
N LEU A 123 -4.69 -12.74 -3.81
CA LEU A 123 -5.09 -11.79 -4.85
C LEU A 123 -3.89 -10.93 -5.30
N GLN A 124 -3.06 -10.45 -4.37
CA GLN A 124 -1.84 -9.70 -4.69
C GLN A 124 -0.87 -10.56 -5.53
N MET A 125 -0.66 -11.83 -5.16
CA MET A 125 0.17 -12.76 -5.91
C MET A 125 -0.39 -13.07 -7.30
N LEU A 126 -1.72 -13.20 -7.41
CA LEU A 126 -2.42 -13.46 -8.68
C LEU A 126 -2.28 -12.29 -9.66
N MET A 127 -2.50 -11.08 -9.15
CA MET A 127 -2.34 -9.84 -9.90
C MET A 127 -0.87 -9.66 -10.31
N GLY A 128 0.03 -9.75 -9.33
CA GLY A 128 1.48 -9.69 -9.51
C GLY A 128 1.93 -8.43 -10.24
N GLY A 129 2.63 -8.61 -11.35
CA GLY A 129 3.29 -7.55 -12.12
C GLY A 129 4.79 -7.45 -11.81
N GLY A 130 5.37 -6.27 -12.00
CA GLY A 130 6.79 -6.02 -11.77
C GLY A 130 7.34 -4.92 -12.69
N GLY A 131 8.66 -4.87 -12.80
CA GLY A 131 9.35 -4.04 -13.79
C GLY A 131 9.40 -4.71 -15.16
N SER A 132 9.26 -3.91 -16.22
CA SER A 132 9.41 -4.34 -17.62
C SER A 132 10.82 -4.83 -17.91
N PHE A 133 11.82 -4.20 -17.25
CA PHE A 133 13.18 -4.70 -17.23
C PHE A 133 13.38 -5.54 -15.97
N SER A 134 13.43 -6.86 -16.12
CA SER A 134 13.81 -7.75 -15.04
C SER A 134 14.78 -8.80 -15.58
N ALA A 135 16.03 -8.76 -15.11
CA ALA A 135 17.08 -9.69 -15.50
C ALA A 135 17.00 -11.07 -14.81
N GLY A 136 15.84 -11.44 -14.24
CA GLY A 136 15.62 -12.73 -13.59
C GLY A 136 15.09 -13.84 -14.51
N GLY A 137 15.30 -15.10 -14.11
CA GLY A 137 14.75 -16.29 -14.77
C GLY A 137 13.27 -16.58 -14.45
N PRO A 138 12.77 -17.76 -14.85
CA PRO A 138 11.42 -18.24 -14.49
C PRO A 138 11.17 -18.21 -12.97
N GLY A 139 9.91 -18.01 -12.57
CA GLY A 139 9.49 -18.01 -11.15
C GLY A 139 9.29 -16.62 -10.52
N LYS A 140 9.80 -15.55 -11.14
CA LYS A 140 9.65 -14.16 -10.65
C LYS A 140 8.27 -13.51 -10.85
N GLY A 141 7.24 -14.29 -11.18
CA GLY A 141 5.89 -13.77 -11.44
C GLY A 141 5.63 -13.29 -12.88
N MET A 142 6.45 -13.66 -13.87
CA MET A 142 6.25 -13.33 -15.29
C MET A 142 4.89 -13.81 -15.87
N HIS A 143 4.30 -14.85 -15.26
CA HIS A 143 3.00 -15.40 -15.66
C HIS A 143 1.85 -14.90 -14.78
N SER A 144 2.06 -13.85 -13.99
CA SER A 144 0.99 -13.16 -13.26
C SER A 144 0.10 -12.38 -14.23
N ARG A 145 -1.12 -12.06 -13.78
CA ARG A 145 -2.14 -11.45 -14.64
C ARG A 145 -1.66 -10.12 -15.24
N LEU A 146 -1.13 -9.22 -14.41
CA LEU A 146 -0.70 -7.90 -14.84
C LEU A 146 0.56 -7.97 -15.71
N TYR A 147 1.48 -8.90 -15.44
CA TYR A 147 2.67 -9.06 -16.28
C TYR A 147 2.27 -9.45 -17.72
N LEU A 148 1.38 -10.43 -17.86
CA LEU A 148 0.97 -10.92 -19.18
C LEU A 148 0.07 -9.95 -19.95
N ARG A 149 -0.91 -9.33 -19.29
CA ARG A 149 -1.91 -8.47 -19.96
C ARG A 149 -1.46 -7.02 -20.12
N VAL A 150 -0.52 -6.58 -19.28
CA VAL A 150 -0.14 -5.16 -19.22
C VAL A 150 1.30 -4.97 -19.67
N LEU A 151 2.28 -5.58 -18.98
CA LEU A 151 3.69 -5.33 -19.31
C LEU A 151 4.13 -5.89 -20.67
N ASN A 152 3.54 -7.01 -21.11
CA ASN A 152 3.82 -7.55 -22.45
C ASN A 152 3.15 -6.76 -23.58
N GLU A 153 2.04 -6.08 -23.30
CA GLU A 153 1.24 -5.36 -24.32
C GLU A 153 1.65 -3.89 -24.44
N TYR A 154 1.96 -3.22 -23.32
CA TYR A 154 2.20 -1.78 -23.25
C TYR A 154 3.66 -1.47 -22.90
N GLN A 155 4.47 -1.24 -23.92
CA GLN A 155 5.91 -0.98 -23.80
C GLN A 155 6.23 0.36 -23.11
N GLN A 156 5.29 1.31 -23.07
CA GLN A 156 5.42 2.60 -22.41
C GLN A 156 5.42 2.48 -20.87
N LEU A 157 4.99 1.33 -20.33
CA LEU A 157 5.05 1.06 -18.90
C LEU A 157 6.44 0.53 -18.56
N GLN A 158 7.13 1.19 -17.63
CA GLN A 158 8.41 0.75 -17.08
C GLN A 158 8.23 -0.21 -15.89
N SER A 159 7.17 0.00 -15.10
CA SER A 159 6.78 -0.88 -14.01
C SER A 159 5.27 -0.84 -13.84
N PHE A 160 4.66 -1.97 -13.53
CA PHE A 160 3.23 -2.08 -13.27
C PHE A 160 3.01 -3.26 -12.33
N SER A 161 2.59 -3.01 -11.10
CA SER A 161 2.48 -4.04 -10.07
C SER A 161 1.34 -3.79 -9.09
N ALA A 162 0.72 -4.87 -8.63
CA ALA A 162 -0.23 -4.83 -7.54
C ALA A 162 0.48 -4.92 -6.19
N PHE A 163 -0.02 -4.17 -5.22
CA PHE A 163 0.50 -4.14 -3.85
C PHE A 163 -0.65 -4.23 -2.85
N ASN A 164 -0.32 -4.71 -1.65
CA ASN A 164 -1.21 -4.64 -0.50
C ASN A 164 -0.42 -4.21 0.74
N SER A 165 -1.14 -3.62 1.70
CA SER A 165 -0.61 -3.26 3.01
C SER A 165 -1.70 -3.54 4.04
N ILE A 166 -1.45 -4.47 4.96
CA ILE A 166 -2.45 -4.96 5.91
C ILE A 166 -2.06 -4.52 7.32
N PHE A 167 -2.98 -3.86 8.01
CA PHE A 167 -2.90 -3.46 9.41
C PHE A 167 -3.86 -4.30 10.26
N ASN A 168 -3.92 -4.09 11.58
CA ASN A 168 -4.71 -4.96 12.46
C ASN A 168 -6.20 -5.01 12.12
N ASN A 169 -6.80 -3.86 11.77
CA ASN A 169 -8.24 -3.74 11.56
C ASN A 169 -8.62 -3.28 10.13
N THR A 170 -7.64 -2.86 9.33
CA THR A 170 -7.85 -2.34 7.98
C THR A 170 -6.69 -2.77 7.08
N GLY A 171 -6.86 -2.62 5.77
CA GLY A 171 -5.83 -2.84 4.79
C GLY A 171 -6.04 -1.94 3.58
N LEU A 172 -5.03 -1.87 2.74
CA LEU A 172 -5.02 -1.09 1.52
C LEU A 172 -4.53 -1.98 0.39
N PHE A 173 -5.23 -1.97 -0.74
CA PHE A 173 -4.90 -2.74 -1.92
C PHE A 173 -4.90 -1.83 -3.14
N GLY A 174 -3.89 -1.96 -3.99
CA GLY A 174 -3.74 -1.04 -5.09
C GLY A 174 -2.84 -1.54 -6.21
N ILE A 175 -2.73 -0.70 -7.23
CA ILE A 175 -1.83 -0.86 -8.35
C ILE A 175 -0.89 0.35 -8.40
N TYR A 176 0.39 0.07 -8.51
CA TYR A 176 1.44 1.02 -8.79
C TYR A 176 1.86 0.90 -10.25
N ALA A 177 2.02 2.04 -10.92
CA ALA A 177 2.47 2.15 -12.29
C ALA A 177 3.58 3.20 -12.41
N ASN A 178 4.61 2.89 -13.19
CA ASN A 178 5.64 3.80 -13.66
C ASN A 178 5.63 3.80 -15.19
N THR A 179 5.51 4.97 -15.80
CA THR A 179 5.31 5.16 -17.23
C THR A 179 5.80 6.52 -17.70
N SER A 180 5.78 6.80 -19.00
CA SER A 180 6.06 8.14 -19.52
C SER A 180 4.90 9.10 -19.23
N SER A 181 5.19 10.39 -19.03
CA SER A 181 4.20 11.39 -18.59
C SER A 181 3.00 11.55 -19.53
N ASP A 182 3.16 11.24 -20.83
CA ASP A 182 2.12 11.25 -21.85
C ASP A 182 1.16 10.04 -21.76
N PHE A 183 1.61 8.92 -21.18
CA PHE A 183 0.84 7.67 -21.11
C PHE A 183 0.11 7.47 -19.76
N VAL A 184 0.31 8.36 -18.79
CA VAL A 184 -0.25 8.26 -17.43
C VAL A 184 -1.77 8.07 -17.43
N ALA A 185 -2.51 8.87 -18.20
CA ALA A 185 -3.97 8.75 -18.25
C ALA A 185 -4.41 7.37 -18.74
N LYS A 186 -3.72 6.84 -19.75
CA LYS A 186 -3.98 5.50 -20.28
C LYS A 186 -3.60 4.41 -19.28
N ALA A 187 -2.51 4.59 -18.54
CA ALA A 187 -2.08 3.66 -17.49
C ALA A 187 -3.12 3.55 -16.37
N VAL A 188 -3.73 4.67 -15.96
CA VAL A 188 -4.83 4.69 -14.98
C VAL A 188 -6.05 3.94 -15.53
N ASP A 189 -6.44 4.18 -16.78
CA ASP A 189 -7.54 3.45 -17.42
C ASP A 189 -7.29 1.94 -17.45
N ILE A 190 -6.06 1.52 -17.77
CA ILE A 190 -5.66 0.11 -17.78
C ILE A 190 -5.76 -0.48 -16.38
N ALA A 191 -5.25 0.22 -15.37
CA ALA A 191 -5.31 -0.22 -13.98
C ALA A 191 -6.75 -0.38 -13.48
N ALA A 192 -7.63 0.58 -13.77
CA ALA A 192 -9.04 0.49 -13.45
C ALA A 192 -9.73 -0.68 -14.17
N LYS A 193 -9.43 -0.89 -15.47
CA LYS A 193 -9.97 -2.04 -16.22
C LYS A 193 -9.56 -3.37 -15.63
N GLU A 194 -8.31 -3.53 -15.21
CA GLU A 194 -7.84 -4.77 -14.58
C GLU A 194 -8.49 -5.00 -13.21
N LEU A 195 -8.68 -3.95 -12.40
CA LEU A 195 -9.39 -4.04 -11.12
C LEU A 195 -10.88 -4.41 -11.31
N ILE A 196 -11.55 -3.82 -12.28
CA ILE A 196 -12.95 -4.18 -12.62
C ILE A 196 -13.03 -5.60 -13.16
N ALA A 197 -12.04 -6.01 -13.96
CA ALA A 197 -12.00 -7.35 -14.52
C ALA A 197 -11.90 -8.41 -13.41
N ILE A 198 -11.03 -8.26 -12.40
CA ILE A 198 -10.94 -9.24 -11.31
C ILE A 198 -12.20 -9.27 -10.41
N ALA A 199 -12.94 -8.17 -10.33
CA ALA A 199 -14.20 -8.08 -9.60
C ALA A 199 -15.39 -8.68 -10.38
N SER A 200 -15.22 -8.91 -11.68
CA SER A 200 -16.25 -9.52 -12.52
C SER A 200 -16.14 -11.06 -12.47
N PRO A 201 -17.23 -11.78 -12.13
CA PRO A 201 -17.23 -13.24 -12.09
C PRO A 201 -16.75 -13.87 -13.41
N GLY A 202 -15.98 -14.95 -13.33
CA GLY A 202 -15.51 -15.69 -14.51
C GLY A 202 -14.29 -15.10 -15.24
N GLN A 203 -13.81 -13.92 -14.86
CA GLN A 203 -12.61 -13.31 -15.46
C GLN A 203 -11.29 -13.86 -14.94
N VAL A 204 -11.30 -14.63 -13.86
CA VAL A 204 -10.13 -15.30 -13.29
C VAL A 204 -10.25 -16.80 -13.55
N SER A 205 -9.25 -17.37 -14.22
CA SER A 205 -9.23 -18.80 -14.53
C SER A 205 -8.75 -19.64 -13.33
N HIS A 206 -9.19 -20.91 -13.28
CA HIS A 206 -8.68 -21.86 -12.28
C HIS A 206 -7.16 -22.02 -12.33
N VAL A 207 -6.55 -21.98 -13.52
CA VAL A 207 -5.09 -22.08 -13.69
C VAL A 207 -4.37 -20.89 -13.05
N GLN A 208 -4.90 -19.67 -13.23
CA GLN A 208 -4.35 -18.48 -12.58
C GLN A 208 -4.46 -18.56 -11.07
N LEU A 209 -5.63 -18.97 -10.54
CA LEU A 209 -5.81 -19.12 -9.10
C LEU A 209 -4.89 -20.19 -8.51
N GLN A 210 -4.79 -21.36 -9.14
CA GLN A 210 -3.95 -22.43 -8.64
C GLN A 210 -2.47 -22.02 -8.63
N ARG A 211 -2.01 -21.36 -9.70
CA ARG A 211 -0.65 -20.79 -9.75
C ARG A 211 -0.42 -19.79 -8.62
N ALA A 212 -1.36 -18.88 -8.39
CA ALA A 212 -1.25 -17.89 -7.33
C ALA A 212 -1.17 -18.55 -5.94
N LYS A 213 -2.02 -19.55 -5.66
CA LYS A 213 -2.00 -20.32 -4.40
C LYS A 213 -0.66 -21.00 -4.18
N GLU A 214 -0.16 -21.75 -5.16
CA GLU A 214 1.15 -22.42 -5.04
C GLU A 214 2.29 -21.41 -4.90
N SER A 215 2.24 -20.30 -5.63
CA SER A 215 3.25 -19.23 -5.52
C SER A 215 3.22 -18.55 -4.14
N THR A 216 2.03 -18.32 -3.56
CA THR A 216 1.90 -17.78 -2.20
C THR A 216 2.43 -18.75 -1.15
N LYS A 217 2.09 -20.05 -1.24
CA LYS A 217 2.61 -21.08 -0.33
C LYS A 217 4.13 -21.17 -0.41
N SER A 218 4.68 -21.23 -1.63
CA SER A 218 6.12 -21.26 -1.87
C SER A 218 6.81 -20.02 -1.30
N ALA A 219 6.28 -18.83 -1.54
CA ALA A 219 6.88 -17.58 -1.05
C ALA A 219 6.95 -17.53 0.48
N VAL A 220 5.88 -17.96 1.17
CA VAL A 220 5.87 -18.01 2.64
C VAL A 220 6.85 -19.04 3.18
N LEU A 221 6.84 -20.26 2.65
CA LEU A 221 7.73 -21.32 3.12
C LEU A 221 9.21 -20.97 2.93
N MET A 222 9.59 -20.44 1.77
CA MET A 222 10.96 -20.00 1.49
C MET A 222 11.39 -18.84 2.39
N ASN A 223 10.50 -17.87 2.63
CA ASN A 223 10.80 -16.76 3.54
C ASN A 223 11.07 -17.24 4.98
N LEU A 224 10.37 -18.28 5.43
CA LEU A 224 10.53 -18.84 6.77
C LEU A 224 11.84 -19.64 6.97
N GLU A 225 12.60 -19.91 5.90
CA GLU A 225 13.95 -20.50 6.01
C GLU A 225 14.96 -19.50 6.61
N SER A 226 14.72 -18.19 6.40
CA SER A 226 15.54 -17.13 6.97
C SER A 226 15.24 -16.94 8.45
N ARG A 227 16.24 -17.19 9.31
CA ARG A 227 16.13 -17.01 10.77
C ARG A 227 15.69 -15.60 11.18
N MET A 228 16.12 -14.59 10.44
CA MET A 228 15.70 -13.20 10.72
C MET A 228 14.21 -13.01 10.47
N ILE A 229 13.71 -13.53 9.35
CA ILE A 229 12.28 -13.47 9.00
C ILE A 229 11.44 -14.34 9.94
N ALA A 230 11.92 -15.54 10.29
CA ALA A 230 11.23 -16.40 11.25
C ALA A 230 11.10 -15.75 12.64
N SER A 231 12.14 -15.05 13.10
CA SER A 231 12.08 -14.29 14.36
C SER A 231 11.09 -13.13 14.29
N GLU A 232 11.09 -12.39 13.18
CA GLU A 232 10.14 -11.31 12.93
C GLU A 232 8.70 -11.82 12.85
N ASP A 233 8.45 -12.94 12.17
CA ASP A 233 7.15 -13.61 12.07
C ASP A 233 6.59 -13.95 13.46
N ILE A 234 7.40 -14.60 14.31
CA ILE A 234 7.02 -14.92 15.71
C ILE A 234 6.61 -13.64 16.45
N GLY A 235 7.45 -12.61 16.36
CA GLY A 235 7.19 -11.32 17.01
C GLY A 235 5.88 -10.69 16.53
N ARG A 236 5.70 -10.56 15.21
CA ARG A 236 4.50 -9.95 14.61
C ARG A 236 3.22 -10.71 14.94
N GLN A 237 3.25 -12.04 14.89
CA GLN A 237 2.08 -12.83 15.20
C GLN A 237 1.68 -12.71 16.68
N ILE A 238 2.64 -12.77 17.60
CA ILE A 238 2.37 -12.56 19.04
C ILE A 238 1.80 -11.14 19.28
N LEU A 239 2.32 -10.12 18.60
CA LEU A 239 1.81 -8.76 18.71
C LEU A 239 0.38 -8.59 18.16
N THR A 240 0.01 -9.37 17.15
CA THR A 240 -1.25 -9.20 16.42
C THR A 240 -2.36 -10.09 16.98
N TYR A 241 -2.03 -11.35 17.29
CA TYR A 241 -2.96 -12.40 17.70
C TYR A 241 -2.79 -12.84 19.15
N GLY A 242 -1.70 -12.46 19.82
CA GLY A 242 -1.35 -12.93 21.17
C GLY A 242 -0.66 -14.29 21.20
N GLU A 243 -0.55 -14.97 20.06
CA GLU A 243 0.07 -16.28 19.91
C GLU A 243 0.75 -16.41 18.55
N ARG A 244 1.64 -17.39 18.41
CA ARG A 244 2.19 -17.79 17.11
C ARG A 244 1.33 -18.92 16.54
N ARG A 245 0.67 -18.64 15.42
CA ARG A 245 -0.10 -19.64 14.70
C ARG A 245 0.81 -20.54 13.87
N PRO A 246 0.52 -21.84 13.82
CA PRO A 246 1.28 -22.79 13.02
C PRO A 246 1.11 -22.49 11.52
N VAL A 247 2.18 -22.66 10.74
CA VAL A 247 2.20 -22.35 9.30
C VAL A 247 1.20 -23.22 8.54
N GLU A 248 0.91 -24.42 9.02
CA GLU A 248 -0.04 -25.36 8.46
C GLU A 248 -1.46 -24.77 8.38
N GLN A 249 -1.84 -23.92 9.34
CA GLN A 249 -3.14 -23.22 9.30
C GLN A 249 -3.18 -22.23 8.13
N PHE A 250 -2.10 -21.48 7.89
CA PHE A 250 -2.00 -20.58 6.75
C PHE A 250 -2.06 -21.34 5.42
N LEU A 251 -1.29 -22.44 5.30
CA LEU A 251 -1.28 -23.26 4.08
C LEU A 251 -2.67 -23.83 3.77
N LYS A 252 -3.34 -24.37 4.79
CA LYS A 252 -4.71 -24.89 4.65
C LYS A 252 -5.69 -23.79 4.24
N ALA A 253 -5.60 -22.61 4.86
CA ALA A 253 -6.43 -21.48 4.51
C ALA A 253 -6.22 -21.02 3.05
N VAL A 254 -4.97 -21.05 2.55
CA VAL A 254 -4.68 -20.78 1.14
C VAL A 254 -5.32 -21.84 0.24
N ASP A 255 -5.22 -23.12 0.60
CA ASP A 255 -5.78 -24.23 -0.19
C ASP A 255 -7.31 -24.19 -0.28
N GLU A 256 -7.99 -23.66 0.73
CA GLU A 256 -9.45 -23.49 0.75
C GLU A 256 -9.96 -22.32 -0.10
N ILE A 257 -9.08 -21.45 -0.60
CA ILE A 257 -9.48 -20.28 -1.41
C ILE A 257 -10.08 -20.73 -2.74
N THR A 258 -11.26 -20.18 -3.03
CA THR A 258 -12.02 -20.39 -4.26
C THR A 258 -12.02 -19.14 -5.15
N LEU A 259 -12.42 -19.31 -6.43
CA LEU A 259 -12.62 -18.18 -7.34
C LEU A 259 -13.68 -17.20 -6.82
N ILE A 260 -14.71 -17.71 -6.15
CA ILE A 260 -15.78 -16.90 -5.57
C ILE A 260 -15.23 -15.98 -4.47
N ASP A 261 -14.32 -16.49 -3.63
CA ASP A 261 -13.67 -15.67 -2.59
C ASP A 261 -12.87 -14.51 -3.21
N ILE A 262 -12.15 -14.77 -4.30
CA ILE A 262 -11.39 -13.75 -5.04
C ILE A 262 -12.31 -12.69 -5.64
N THR A 263 -13.40 -13.10 -6.30
CA THR A 263 -14.35 -12.15 -6.89
C THR A 263 -15.04 -11.33 -5.80
N LYS A 264 -15.45 -11.95 -4.68
CA LYS A 264 -16.08 -11.26 -3.55
C LYS A 264 -15.15 -10.23 -2.91
N ILE A 265 -13.88 -10.58 -2.66
CA ILE A 265 -12.95 -9.61 -2.07
C ILE A 265 -12.68 -8.49 -3.07
N ALA A 266 -12.53 -8.79 -4.37
CA ALA A 266 -12.30 -7.78 -5.39
C ALA A 266 -13.49 -6.80 -5.51
N GLN A 267 -14.73 -7.31 -5.44
CA GLN A 267 -15.94 -6.47 -5.37
C GLN A 267 -15.96 -5.58 -4.13
N LYS A 268 -15.58 -6.12 -2.98
CA LYS A 268 -15.49 -5.36 -1.73
C LYS A 268 -14.44 -4.25 -1.82
N ILE A 269 -13.28 -4.53 -2.42
CA ILE A 269 -12.21 -3.55 -2.66
C ILE A 269 -12.72 -2.39 -3.53
N ILE A 270 -13.28 -2.68 -4.70
CA ILE A 270 -13.74 -1.63 -5.63
C ILE A 270 -14.96 -0.86 -5.14
N SER A 271 -15.68 -1.37 -4.13
CA SER A 271 -16.80 -0.67 -3.50
C SER A 271 -16.36 0.44 -2.54
N SER A 272 -15.10 0.41 -2.10
CA SER A 272 -14.52 1.46 -1.27
C SER A 272 -14.15 2.68 -2.12
N PRO A 273 -14.07 3.89 -1.52
CA PRO A 273 -13.61 5.08 -2.23
C PRO A 273 -12.20 4.91 -2.80
N LEU A 274 -11.99 5.40 -4.03
CA LEU A 274 -10.68 5.44 -4.66
C LEU A 274 -9.74 6.42 -3.94
N THR A 275 -8.54 5.96 -3.62
CA THR A 275 -7.39 6.76 -3.22
C THR A 275 -6.36 6.79 -4.35
N MET A 276 -5.82 7.97 -4.68
CA MET A 276 -4.85 8.10 -5.77
C MET A 276 -3.74 9.09 -5.43
N ALA A 277 -2.49 8.71 -5.74
CA ALA A 277 -1.30 9.56 -5.63
C ALA A 277 -0.44 9.50 -6.93
N SER A 278 0.24 10.60 -7.25
CA SER A 278 1.06 10.76 -8.46
C SER A 278 2.34 11.56 -8.19
N TYR A 279 3.45 11.21 -8.85
CA TYR A 279 4.78 11.82 -8.66
C TYR A 279 5.67 11.83 -9.95
N GLY A 280 6.38 12.94 -10.23
CA GLY A 280 7.40 13.10 -11.31
C GLY A 280 7.36 14.47 -12.03
N ASP A 281 7.50 14.57 -13.37
CA ASP A 281 7.52 15.84 -14.15
C ASP A 281 6.56 15.84 -15.39
N GLY A 282 5.74 16.88 -15.61
CA GLY A 282 4.68 16.97 -16.64
C GLY A 282 3.52 17.95 -16.36
N ASN A 283 2.85 18.49 -17.40
CA ASN A 283 1.86 19.59 -17.37
C ASN A 283 0.52 19.30 -16.65
N HIS A 284 0.01 20.29 -15.91
CA HIS A 284 -1.21 20.27 -15.07
C HIS A 284 -2.54 19.86 -15.77
N GLN A 285 -2.61 19.81 -17.11
CA GLN A 285 -3.86 19.77 -17.88
C GLN A 285 -4.48 18.37 -18.04
N LEU A 286 -3.69 17.29 -18.03
CA LEU A 286 -4.19 15.91 -18.21
C LEU A 286 -5.03 15.40 -17.03
N ILE A 287 -4.86 16.01 -15.86
CA ILE A 287 -5.40 15.52 -14.58
C ILE A 287 -6.83 16.00 -14.35
N ASN A 288 -7.19 17.18 -14.86
CA ASN A 288 -8.58 17.63 -14.88
C ASN A 288 -9.48 16.70 -15.71
N ASN A 289 -8.93 16.09 -16.77
CA ASN A 289 -9.67 15.14 -17.61
C ASN A 289 -9.86 13.77 -16.93
N LEU A 290 -8.88 13.30 -16.14
CA LEU A 290 -9.00 12.06 -15.36
C LEU A 290 -10.00 12.20 -14.20
N ILE A 291 -10.00 13.35 -13.52
CA ILE A 291 -11.00 13.67 -12.48
C ILE A 291 -12.41 13.71 -13.10
N GLN A 292 -12.56 14.21 -14.33
CA GLN A 292 -13.85 14.17 -15.03
C GLN A 292 -14.26 12.76 -15.49
N ALA A 293 -13.30 11.93 -15.94
CA ALA A 293 -13.57 10.57 -16.39
C ALA A 293 -14.02 9.65 -15.23
N PHE A 294 -13.35 9.70 -14.08
CA PHE A 294 -13.78 8.99 -12.87
C PHE A 294 -14.96 9.67 -12.18
N GLY A 295 -15.07 10.99 -12.30
CA GLY A 295 -16.25 11.75 -11.88
C GLY A 295 -17.52 11.25 -12.56
N LEU A 296 -17.48 10.91 -13.86
CA LEU A 296 -18.62 10.31 -14.57
C LEU A 296 -18.97 8.88 -14.09
N VAL A 297 -17.96 8.07 -13.75
CA VAL A 297 -18.19 6.70 -13.24
C VAL A 297 -18.74 6.74 -11.81
N THR A 298 -18.33 7.74 -11.02
CA THR A 298 -18.83 7.95 -9.64
C THR A 298 -20.19 8.66 -9.62
N LEU A 299 -20.53 9.44 -10.67
CA LEU A 299 -21.84 10.10 -10.80
C LEU A 299 -23.00 9.09 -10.94
N ILE A 300 -22.71 7.85 -11.34
CA ILE A 300 -23.72 6.79 -11.47
C ILE A 300 -24.01 6.11 -10.11
N MET A 301 -23.16 6.25 -9.09
CA MET A 301 -23.36 5.57 -7.80
C MET A 301 -22.98 6.39 -6.55
N LEU A 302 -23.64 7.56 -6.34
CA LEU A 302 -23.83 8.29 -5.06
C LEU A 302 -23.15 9.67 -4.96
N LEU A 303 -23.96 10.73 -5.01
CA LEU A 303 -23.79 11.99 -4.27
C LEU A 303 -24.44 11.83 -2.88
N PRO A 304 -23.99 12.50 -1.77
CA PRO A 304 -23.21 13.75 -1.71
C PRO A 304 -22.13 13.76 -0.59
N CYS A 305 -20.86 13.38 -0.86
CA CYS A 305 -19.77 13.52 0.13
C CYS A 305 -18.41 13.94 -0.46
N LEU A 306 -18.37 14.55 -1.66
CA LEU A 306 -17.09 14.99 -2.26
C LEU A 306 -16.54 16.23 -1.52
N CYS A 307 -15.63 16.00 -0.56
CA CYS A 307 -14.65 16.99 -0.16
C CYS A 307 -13.42 16.86 -1.06
N LEU A 308 -13.29 17.75 -2.05
CA LEU A 308 -12.12 17.84 -2.92
C LEU A 308 -11.07 18.74 -2.25
N ALA A 309 -9.91 18.21 -1.85
CA ALA A 309 -8.81 19.00 -1.31
C ALA A 309 -7.62 19.01 -2.29
N VAL A 310 -7.44 20.10 -3.03
CA VAL A 310 -6.30 20.30 -3.93
C VAL A 310 -5.17 20.97 -3.14
N ILE A 311 -4.05 20.27 -2.91
CA ILE A 311 -2.84 20.85 -2.32
C ILE A 311 -1.70 20.77 -3.33
N ASN A 312 -1.33 21.92 -3.88
CA ASN A 312 -0.17 22.11 -4.74
C ASN A 312 1.09 22.17 -3.85
N VAL A 313 2.09 21.32 -4.10
CA VAL A 313 3.31 21.26 -3.26
C VAL A 313 4.51 21.79 -4.05
N PRO A 314 4.85 23.08 -3.95
CA PRO A 314 6.22 23.54 -4.22
C PRO A 314 7.12 23.38 -2.98
N ASN A 315 6.54 23.13 -1.80
CA ASN A 315 7.23 22.91 -0.54
C ASN A 315 6.33 22.15 0.42
N TYR A 316 6.86 21.08 1.02
CA TYR A 316 6.22 20.22 2.03
C TYR A 316 5.63 21.03 3.21
N GLU A 317 6.13 22.24 3.47
CA GLU A 317 5.70 23.14 4.55
C GLU A 317 4.25 23.65 4.44
N SER A 318 3.63 23.67 3.26
CA SER A 318 2.28 24.23 3.07
C SER A 318 1.14 23.25 3.40
N VAL A 319 1.42 21.94 3.43
CA VAL A 319 0.43 20.88 3.64
C VAL A 319 0.04 20.76 5.11
N SER A 320 1.01 20.87 6.03
CA SER A 320 0.78 20.69 7.47
C SER A 320 -0.11 21.79 8.09
N ARG A 321 -0.12 23.01 7.55
CA ARG A 321 -0.90 24.11 8.15
C ARG A 321 -2.39 24.07 7.82
N LYS A 322 -2.81 23.43 6.72
CA LYS A 322 -4.24 23.38 6.35
C LYS A 322 -5.03 22.27 7.06
N PHE A 323 -4.36 21.21 7.54
CA PHE A 323 -5.00 20.12 8.28
C PHE A 323 -5.20 20.38 9.79
N HIS A 324 -4.68 21.48 10.33
CA HIS A 324 -4.88 21.88 11.74
C HIS A 324 -5.89 23.02 11.93
N ALA A 325 -6.57 23.47 10.86
CA ALA A 325 -7.45 24.63 10.90
C ALA A 325 -8.95 24.31 10.69
N LYS A 326 -9.37 23.04 10.72
CA LYS A 326 -10.78 22.64 10.80
C LYS A 326 -10.95 21.38 11.62
#